data_AF-A0A434N4D0-F1
#
_entry.id   AF-A0A434N4D0-F1
#
_cell.length_a   1.000
_cell.length_b   1.000
_cell.length_c   1.000
_cell.angle_alpha   90.00
_cell.angle_beta   90.00
_cell.angle_gamma   90.00
#
_symmetry.space_group_name_H-M   'P 1'
#
loop_
_entity.id
_entity.type
_entity.pdbx_description
1 polymer ?
#
loop_
_entity_poly.entity_id
_entity_poly.type
_entity_poly.pdbx_seq_one_letter_code
_entity_poly.pdbx_strand_id
1 'polypeptide(L)'
;TWLSNRVGLKLVAPDLAAEGFQLVGGRLLPAGESKAAMLLYEDDKGERISLFVTAESAEKAKGTYGSEENGPEAVYWLDKGYGCAVVGSLPRAQLTAVAKSAYSQLLAGLAS
;
A
#
# COMPACT_ATOMS: atom_id res chain seq x y z
N THR A 1 -16.64 6.84 4.16
CA THR A 1 -15.52 7.39 4.94
C THR A 1 -14.99 8.63 4.25
N TRP A 2 -14.53 9.65 4.98
CA TRP A 2 -14.20 10.98 4.45
C TRP A 2 -13.12 11.00 3.35
N LEU A 3 -12.21 10.02 3.35
CA LEU A 3 -11.14 9.87 2.36
C LEU A 3 -11.66 9.37 0.99
N SER A 4 -12.74 8.57 0.98
CA SER A 4 -13.30 7.94 -0.23
C SER A 4 -13.83 8.96 -1.25
N ASN A 5 -14.31 10.11 -0.80
CA ASN A 5 -14.89 11.15 -1.68
C ASN A 5 -13.86 11.98 -2.45
N ARG A 6 -12.57 11.95 -2.09
CA ARG A 6 -11.55 12.82 -2.72
C ARG A 6 -10.61 12.12 -3.72
N VAL A 7 -10.48 10.80 -3.60
CA VAL A 7 -9.66 10.00 -4.51
C VAL A 7 -10.42 9.64 -5.80
N GLY A 8 -11.76 9.62 -5.77
CA GLY A 8 -12.56 9.07 -6.87
C GLY A 8 -12.54 7.54 -6.89
N LEU A 9 -12.00 6.92 -5.83
CA LEU A 9 -11.90 5.49 -5.60
C LEU A 9 -12.51 5.20 -4.22
N LYS A 10 -13.34 4.15 -4.14
CA LYS A 10 -13.67 3.51 -2.86
C LYS A 10 -12.40 2.82 -2.35
N LEU A 11 -11.45 3.60 -1.83
CA LEU A 11 -10.29 3.06 -1.17
C LEU A 11 -10.67 2.74 0.28
N VAL A 12 -10.80 1.45 0.56
CA VAL A 12 -10.85 0.94 1.93
C VAL A 12 -9.41 0.67 2.33
N ALA A 13 -8.97 1.29 3.44
CA ALA A 13 -7.66 1.01 4.01
C ALA A 13 -7.62 -0.45 4.47
N PRO A 14 -6.63 -1.25 4.04
CA PRO A 14 -6.50 -2.62 4.54
C PRO A 14 -6.35 -2.68 6.06
N ASP A 15 -7.01 -3.64 6.68
CA ASP A 15 -6.78 -3.99 8.07
C ASP A 15 -5.52 -4.84 8.17
N LEU A 16 -4.47 -4.27 8.78
CA LEU A 16 -3.17 -4.93 8.97
C LEU A 16 -2.93 -5.32 10.43
N ALA A 17 -3.98 -5.37 11.25
CA ALA A 17 -3.86 -5.70 12.67
C ALA A 17 -3.30 -7.11 12.90
N ALA A 18 -3.60 -8.06 11.99
CA ALA A 18 -3.04 -9.43 12.05
C ALA A 18 -1.52 -9.46 11.84
N GLU A 19 -0.98 -8.48 11.10
CA GLU A 19 0.44 -8.27 10.90
C GLU A 19 1.06 -7.34 11.96
N GLY A 20 0.28 -6.89 12.94
CA GLY A 20 0.72 -6.03 14.04
C GLY A 20 0.69 -4.53 13.74
N PHE A 21 0.18 -4.12 12.59
CA PHE A 21 0.21 -2.72 12.14
C PHE A 21 -1.15 -2.04 12.27
N GLN A 22 -1.15 -0.83 12.82
CA GLN A 22 -2.34 0.01 12.98
C GLN A 22 -2.29 1.20 12.04
N LEU A 23 -3.44 1.57 11.45
CA LEU A 23 -3.51 2.74 10.57
C LEU A 23 -3.34 4.03 11.38
N VAL A 24 -2.25 4.75 11.12
CA VAL A 24 -1.98 6.07 11.72
C VAL A 24 -2.69 7.17 10.93
N GLY A 25 -2.74 7.03 9.61
CA GLY A 25 -3.39 8.03 8.77
C GLY A 25 -3.23 7.78 7.28
N GLY A 26 -3.81 8.67 6.49
CA GLY A 26 -3.74 8.60 5.04
C GLY A 26 -3.63 9.99 4.41
N ARG A 27 -2.91 10.07 3.30
CA ARG A 27 -2.75 11.28 2.49
C ARG A 27 -2.99 10.98 1.03
N LEU A 28 -3.71 11.89 0.37
CA LEU A 28 -3.83 11.90 -1.08
C LEU A 28 -2.63 12.66 -1.68
N LEU A 29 -1.98 12.04 -2.66
CA LEU A 29 -0.81 12.53 -3.36
C LEU A 29 -1.12 12.69 -4.85
N PRO A 30 -0.58 13.73 -5.51
CA PRO A 30 -0.57 13.78 -6.96
C PRO A 30 0.35 12.69 -7.51
N ALA A 31 -0.08 11.97 -8.56
CA ALA A 31 0.68 10.91 -9.21
C ALA A 31 0.56 11.03 -10.73
N GLY A 32 1.39 11.91 -11.32
CA GLY A 32 1.29 12.26 -12.74
C GLY A 32 -0.07 12.87 -13.07
N GLU A 33 -0.77 12.28 -14.04
CA GLU A 33 -2.14 12.65 -14.42
C GLU A 33 -3.21 12.03 -13.50
N SER A 34 -2.79 11.21 -12.53
CA SER A 34 -3.65 10.49 -11.58
C SER A 34 -3.46 10.94 -10.13
N LYS A 35 -4.20 10.29 -9.23
CA LYS A 35 -4.13 10.48 -7.78
C LYS A 35 -3.68 9.17 -7.13
N ALA A 36 -2.72 9.25 -6.21
CA ALA A 36 -2.32 8.14 -5.37
C ALA A 36 -2.76 8.39 -3.92
N ALA A 37 -3.22 7.35 -3.23
CA ALA A 37 -3.35 7.38 -1.78
C ALA A 37 -2.10 6.77 -1.15
N MET A 38 -1.60 7.41 -0.10
CA MET A 38 -0.60 6.88 0.80
C MET A 38 -1.26 6.63 2.15
N LEU A 39 -1.12 5.42 2.68
CA LEU A 39 -1.60 5.01 3.99
C LEU A 39 -0.38 4.69 4.86
N LEU A 40 -0.30 5.31 6.03
CA LEU A 40 0.77 5.11 6.98
C LEU A 40 0.29 4.19 8.10
N TYR A 41 1.04 3.14 8.36
CA TYR A 41 0.80 2.26 9.50
C TYR A 41 2.00 2.24 10.44
N GLU A 42 1.73 1.94 11.70
CA GLU A 42 2.71 1.85 12.78
C GLU A 42 2.42 0.61 13.65
N ASP A 43 3.46 -0.10 14.07
CA ASP A 43 3.35 -1.19 15.04
C ASP A 43 3.51 -0.70 16.49
N ASP A 44 3.48 -1.63 17.45
CA ASP A 44 3.62 -1.31 18.89
C ASP A 44 5.02 -0.82 19.29
N LYS A 45 6.02 -1.00 18.44
CA LYS A 45 7.40 -0.53 18.62
C LYS A 45 7.67 0.80 17.95
N GLY A 46 6.70 1.33 17.18
CA GLY A 46 6.85 2.55 16.40
C GLY A 46 7.48 2.34 15.02
N GLU A 47 7.65 1.09 14.58
CA GLU A 47 8.10 0.79 13.22
C GLU A 47 6.98 1.14 12.23
N ARG A 48 7.35 1.80 11.13
CA ARG A 48 6.39 2.35 10.18
C ARG A 48 6.50 1.71 8.80
N ILE A 49 5.35 1.50 8.19
CA ILE A 49 5.22 1.10 6.79
C ILE A 49 4.29 2.06 6.06
N SER A 50 4.57 2.28 4.78
CA SER A 50 3.70 3.07 3.89
C SER A 50 3.15 2.17 2.79
N LEU A 51 1.83 2.19 2.63
CA LEU A 51 1.13 1.57 1.51
C LEU A 51 0.70 2.66 0.53
N PHE A 52 1.20 2.59 -0.68
CA PHE A 52 0.80 3.43 -1.81
C PHE A 52 -0.19 2.67 -2.68
N VAL A 53 -1.25 3.35 -3.11
CA VAL A 53 -2.26 2.84 -4.04
C VAL A 53 -2.58 3.93 -5.05
N THR A 54 -2.41 3.66 -6.33
CA THR A 54 -2.76 4.58 -7.43
C THR A 54 -3.58 3.84 -8.47
N ALA A 55 -4.46 4.55 -9.16
CA ALA A 55 -4.96 4.06 -10.45
C ALA A 55 -3.82 4.10 -11.46
N GLU A 56 -3.69 3.06 -12.27
CA GLU A 56 -2.63 2.88 -13.27
C GLU A 56 -3.24 2.21 -14.50
N SER A 57 -3.00 2.75 -15.68
CA SER A 57 -3.54 2.20 -16.94
C SER A 57 -2.76 0.98 -17.45
N ALA A 58 -1.69 0.57 -16.76
CA ALA A 58 -0.70 -0.36 -17.26
C ALA A 58 -1.10 -1.85 -17.18
N GLU A 59 -0.53 -2.64 -18.09
CA GLU A 59 -0.73 -4.07 -18.24
C GLU A 59 0.15 -4.84 -17.24
N LYS A 60 -0.39 -5.15 -16.06
CA LYS A 60 0.09 -6.09 -15.01
C LYS A 60 1.61 -6.25 -14.81
N ALA A 61 2.10 -5.91 -13.61
CA ALA A 61 3.49 -6.15 -13.20
C ALA A 61 3.59 -6.52 -11.71
N LYS A 62 4.67 -7.17 -11.28
CA LYS A 62 4.96 -7.40 -9.85
C LYS A 62 6.46 -7.46 -9.63
N GLY A 63 6.91 -7.02 -8.48
CA GLY A 63 8.32 -7.06 -8.14
C GLY A 63 8.61 -6.57 -6.75
N THR A 64 9.89 -6.41 -6.49
CA THR A 64 10.39 -5.90 -5.23
C THR A 64 11.59 -5.01 -5.50
N TYR A 65 11.74 -3.98 -4.70
CA TYR A 65 12.90 -3.12 -4.69
C TYR A 65 13.53 -3.15 -3.31
N GLY A 66 14.85 -3.16 -3.23
CA GLY A 66 15.60 -3.00 -1.98
C GLY A 66 16.68 -1.97 -2.22
N SER A 67 16.83 -1.02 -1.29
CA SER A 67 17.95 -0.09 -1.32
C SER A 67 19.26 -0.80 -0.98
N GLU A 68 20.35 -0.39 -1.63
CA GLU A 68 21.69 -0.76 -1.20
C GLU A 68 21.96 -0.09 0.17
N GLU A 69 22.51 -0.85 1.13
CA GLU A 69 22.83 -0.40 2.51
C GLU A 69 21.65 -0.03 3.43
N ASN A 70 21.05 -1.02 4.11
CA ASN A 70 20.07 -0.84 5.22
C ASN A 70 18.89 0.14 4.94
N GLY A 71 18.63 0.48 3.68
CA GLY A 71 17.54 1.36 3.29
C GLY A 71 16.19 0.62 3.24
N PRO A 72 15.10 1.34 2.99
CA PRO A 72 13.78 0.75 2.96
C PRO A 72 13.65 -0.30 1.84
N GLU A 73 12.98 -1.40 2.16
CA GLU A 73 12.52 -2.36 1.18
C GLU A 73 11.14 -1.96 0.65
N ALA A 74 10.83 -2.38 -0.57
CA ALA A 74 9.54 -2.18 -1.19
C ALA A 74 9.06 -3.46 -1.90
N VAL A 75 7.80 -3.82 -1.70
CA VAL A 75 7.09 -4.84 -2.48
C VAL A 75 6.02 -4.13 -3.29
N TYR A 76 6.03 -4.29 -4.61
CA TYR A 76 5.10 -3.59 -5.49
C TYR A 76 4.40 -4.53 -6.47
N TRP A 77 3.19 -4.15 -6.84
CA TRP A 77 2.38 -4.86 -7.83
C TRP A 77 1.49 -3.88 -8.60
N LEU A 78 1.24 -4.22 -9.85
CA LEU A 78 0.28 -3.60 -10.73
C LEU A 78 -0.70 -4.69 -11.17
N ASP A 79 -1.98 -4.55 -10.85
CA ASP A 79 -3.03 -5.46 -11.34
C ASP A 79 -4.37 -4.72 -11.45
N LYS A 80 -5.20 -5.16 -12.40
CA LYS A 80 -6.57 -4.66 -12.63
C LYS A 80 -6.71 -3.12 -12.67
N GLY A 81 -5.74 -2.42 -13.23
CA GLY A 81 -5.80 -0.97 -13.36
C GLY A 81 -5.32 -0.18 -12.13
N TYR A 82 -4.57 -0.83 -11.22
CA TYR A 82 -4.00 -0.19 -10.04
C TYR A 82 -2.54 -0.57 -9.87
N GLY A 83 -1.73 0.42 -9.45
CA GLY A 83 -0.37 0.24 -8.96
C GLY A 83 -0.35 0.38 -7.45
N CYS A 84 0.32 -0.53 -6.78
CA CYS A 84 0.45 -0.53 -5.33
C CYS A 84 1.88 -0.84 -4.92
N ALA A 85 2.31 -0.26 -3.80
CA ALA A 85 3.60 -0.55 -3.19
C ALA A 85 3.51 -0.49 -1.67
N VAL A 86 4.06 -1.49 -0.99
CA VAL A 86 4.32 -1.45 0.45
C VAL A 86 5.80 -1.18 0.64
N VAL A 87 6.13 -0.14 1.40
CA VAL A 87 7.49 0.33 1.64
C VAL A 87 7.75 0.43 3.14
N GLY A 88 8.89 -0.04 3.61
CA GLY A 88 9.29 0.08 5.01
C GLY A 88 10.67 -0.52 5.29
N SER A 89 11.19 -0.26 6.48
CA SER A 89 12.50 -0.77 6.94
C SER A 89 12.40 -2.13 7.63
N LEU A 90 11.42 -2.94 7.25
CA LEU A 90 11.19 -4.28 7.78
C LEU A 90 11.97 -5.32 6.99
N PRO A 91 12.27 -6.49 7.57
CA PRO A 91 12.75 -7.63 6.81
C PRO A 91 11.78 -7.97 5.67
N ARG A 92 12.32 -8.18 4.46
CA ARG A 92 11.58 -8.57 3.25
C ARG A 92 10.42 -9.53 3.44
N ALA A 93 10.60 -10.56 4.27
CA ALA A 93 9.59 -11.58 4.52
C ALA A 93 8.33 -10.99 5.17
N GLN A 94 8.50 -10.10 6.15
CA GLN A 94 7.39 -9.39 6.81
C GLN A 94 6.71 -8.43 5.83
N LEU A 95 7.51 -7.64 5.09
CA LEU A 95 6.98 -6.71 4.09
C LEU A 95 6.16 -7.45 3.01
N THR A 96 6.59 -8.65 2.62
CA THR A 96 5.87 -9.53 1.69
C THR A 96 4.56 -10.04 2.29
N ALA A 97 4.52 -10.38 3.58
CA ALA A 97 3.29 -10.82 4.26
C ALA A 97 2.25 -9.68 4.29
N VAL A 98 2.69 -8.48 4.69
CA VAL A 98 1.88 -7.27 4.68
C VAL A 98 1.34 -6.99 3.27
N ALA A 99 2.21 -7.02 2.25
CA ALA A 99 1.80 -6.77 0.87
C ALA A 99 0.73 -7.78 0.39
N LYS A 100 0.83 -9.05 0.76
CA LYS A 100 -0.18 -10.07 0.42
C LYS A 100 -1.53 -9.82 1.09
N SER A 101 -1.51 -9.42 2.36
CA SER A 101 -2.73 -9.09 3.12
C SER A 101 -3.42 -7.86 2.53
N ALA A 102 -2.65 -6.78 2.34
CA ALA A 102 -3.14 -5.56 1.70
C ALA A 102 -3.71 -5.83 0.31
N TYR A 103 -3.00 -6.59 -0.52
CA TYR A 103 -3.45 -6.95 -1.86
C TYR A 103 -4.79 -7.69 -1.86
N SER A 104 -4.95 -8.69 -1.00
CA SER A 104 -6.17 -9.50 -0.93
C SER A 104 -7.39 -8.66 -0.55
N GLN A 105 -7.21 -7.74 0.39
CA GLN A 105 -8.28 -6.85 0.85
C GLN A 105 -8.62 -5.76 -0.15
N LEU A 106 -7.63 -5.16 -0.81
CA LEU A 106 -7.85 -4.19 -1.88
C LEU A 106 -8.61 -4.83 -3.04
N LEU A 107 -8.26 -6.07 -3.44
CA LEU A 107 -9.01 -6.82 -4.44
C LEU A 107 -10.46 -7.07 -4.02
N ALA A 108 -10.70 -7.43 -2.76
CA ALA A 108 -12.05 -7.68 -2.25
C ALA A 108 -12.90 -6.40 -2.24
N GLY A 109 -12.33 -5.28 -1.77
CA GLY A 109 -13.00 -3.97 -1.77
C GLY A 109 -13.31 -3.42 -3.16
N LEU A 110 -12.57 -3.85 -4.18
CA LEU A 110 -12.85 -3.52 -5.59
C LEU A 110 -13.99 -4.35 -6.20
N ALA A 111 -14.30 -5.52 -5.63
CA ALA A 111 -15.38 -6.39 -6.11
C ALA A 111 -16.77 -6.04 -5.53
N SER A 112 -16.86 -5.01 -4.69
CA SER A 112 -18.03 -4.64 -3.86
C SER A 112 -18.46 -3.18 -4.00
#